data_AF-A0A356TNT0-F1
#
_entry.id   AF-A0A356TNT0-F1
#
_cell.length_a   1.000
_cell.length_b   1.000
_cell.length_c   1.000
_cell.angle_alpha   90.00
_cell.angle_beta   90.00
_cell.angle_gamma   90.00
#
_symmetry.space_group_name_H-M   'P 1'
#
loop_
_entity.id
_entity.type
_entity.pdbx_description
1 polymer ?
#
loop_
_entity_poly.entity_id
_entity_poly.type
_entity_poly.pdbx_seq_one_letter_code
_entity_poly.pdbx_strand_id
1 'polypeptide(L)'
;MLNVNTGRSDGTIDREMYEAMKSALLEVIPEGEEGVPFGELAERVKPLLPEAVFEGASIGWYTTTVKLDLEARGLIERVPKASPQRLRRR
;
A
#
# COMPACT_ATOMS: atom_id res chain seq x y z
N MET A 1 -14.42 -10.06 5.11
CA MET A 1 -13.55 -10.76 4.15
C MET A 1 -12.21 -10.96 4.86
N LEU A 2 -11.82 -12.20 5.14
CA LEU A 2 -10.68 -12.55 6.01
C LEU A 2 -9.39 -12.61 5.19
N ASN A 3 -8.31 -12.03 5.71
CA ASN A 3 -6.93 -12.29 5.26
C ASN A 3 -6.14 -12.85 6.46
N VAL A 4 -5.55 -14.03 6.30
CA VAL A 4 -5.40 -15.04 7.37
C VAL A 4 -3.95 -15.21 7.85
N ASN A 5 -3.19 -14.13 8.10
CA ASN A 5 -1.75 -14.31 8.42
C ASN A 5 -1.11 -13.43 9.49
N THR A 6 -1.88 -12.88 10.43
CA THR A 6 -1.30 -12.25 11.62
C THR A 6 -2.17 -12.59 12.82
N GLY A 7 -1.57 -13.03 13.93
CA GLY A 7 -2.26 -13.42 15.16
C GLY A 7 -2.93 -12.27 15.91
N ARG A 8 -3.60 -11.35 15.21
CA ARG A 8 -4.51 -10.34 15.79
C ARG A 8 -5.94 -10.77 15.54
N SER A 9 -6.70 -10.87 16.62
CA SER A 9 -8.08 -11.36 16.67
C SER A 9 -9.13 -10.33 16.25
N ASP A 10 -8.72 -9.19 15.71
CA ASP A 10 -9.59 -8.21 15.08
C ASP A 10 -9.08 -7.88 13.67
N GLY A 11 -9.97 -7.93 12.68
CA GLY A 11 -9.64 -7.62 11.28
C GLY A 11 -9.34 -6.15 11.01
N THR A 12 -8.86 -5.43 12.01
CA THR A 12 -8.62 -3.99 12.01
C THR A 12 -7.13 -3.71 11.99
N ILE A 13 -6.72 -2.94 10.97
CA ILE A 13 -5.37 -2.40 10.93
C ILE A 13 -5.26 -1.29 11.98
N ASP A 14 -4.14 -1.25 12.69
CA ASP A 14 -3.81 -0.13 13.56
C ASP A 14 -3.83 1.18 12.78
N ARG A 15 -4.53 2.20 13.29
CA ARG A 15 -4.70 3.47 12.61
C ARG A 15 -3.36 4.15 12.30
N GLU A 16 -2.38 4.04 13.19
CA GLU A 16 -1.05 4.62 12.99
C GLU A 16 -0.33 3.93 11.82
N MET A 17 -0.34 2.60 11.78
CA MET A 17 0.23 1.83 10.67
C MET A 17 -0.49 2.12 9.35
N TYR A 18 -1.82 2.25 9.37
CA TYR A 18 -2.60 2.58 8.19
C TYR A 18 -2.22 3.96 7.62
N GLU A 19 -2.21 5.01 8.46
CA GLU A 19 -1.92 6.37 7.99
C GLU A 19 -0.47 6.53 7.53
N ALA A 20 0.49 5.88 8.21
CA ALA A 20 1.88 5.86 7.78
C ALA A 20 2.04 5.18 6.40
N MET A 21 1.44 4.00 6.22
CA MET A 21 1.49 3.28 4.95
C MET A 21 0.76 4.02 3.83
N LYS A 22 -0.41 4.62 4.11
CA LYS A 22 -1.16 5.44 3.16
C LYS A 22 -0.35 6.64 2.70
N SER A 23 0.29 7.35 3.64
CA SER A 23 1.13 8.51 3.32
C SER A 23 2.30 8.10 2.43
N ALA A 24 3.02 7.03 2.80
CA ALA A 24 4.11 6.49 1.99
C ALA A 24 3.66 6.05 0.59
N LEU A 25 2.50 5.38 0.47
CA LEU A 25 1.96 4.97 -0.83
C LEU A 25 1.62 6.17 -1.72
N LEU A 26 0.99 7.20 -1.18
CA LEU A 26 0.63 8.40 -1.95
C LEU A 26 1.85 9.24 -2.35
N GLU A 27 2.96 9.10 -1.62
CA GLU A 27 4.25 9.71 -1.98
C GLU A 27 4.95 8.96 -3.12
N VAL A 28 4.95 7.62 -3.11
CA VAL A 28 5.65 6.82 -4.13
C VAL A 28 4.84 6.56 -5.40
N ILE A 29 3.51 6.68 -5.34
CA ILE A 29 2.63 6.51 -6.49
C ILE A 29 2.50 7.86 -7.21
N PRO A 30 2.99 7.98 -8.46
CA PRO A 30 2.97 9.25 -9.17
C PRO A 30 1.57 9.56 -9.73
N GLU A 31 1.32 10.84 -10.02
CA GLU A 31 0.14 11.30 -10.79
C GLU A 31 0.30 11.06 -12.30
N GLY A 32 1.50 10.69 -12.77
CA GLY A 32 1.81 10.51 -14.19
C GLY A 32 1.17 9.27 -14.82
N GLU A 33 0.98 9.32 -16.15
CA GLU A 33 0.29 8.27 -16.90
C GLU A 33 0.99 6.91 -16.86
N GLU A 34 2.32 6.88 -16.76
CA GLU A 34 3.08 5.63 -16.67
C GLU A 34 2.80 4.86 -15.38
N GLY A 35 2.51 5.55 -14.28
CA GLY A 35 2.37 4.93 -12.96
C GLY A 35 3.63 4.20 -12.47
N VAL A 36 3.51 3.52 -11.33
CA VAL A 36 4.55 2.71 -10.70
C VAL A 36 4.17 1.23 -10.67
N PRO A 37 5.09 0.28 -10.95
CA PRO A 37 4.80 -1.15 -10.84
C PRO A 37 4.41 -1.56 -9.43
N PHE A 38 3.33 -2.34 -9.30
CA PHE A 38 2.87 -2.84 -8.01
C PHE A 38 3.97 -3.63 -7.27
N GLY A 39 4.74 -4.44 -8.00
CA GLY A 39 5.83 -5.24 -7.44
C GLY A 39 6.98 -4.43 -6.83
N GLU A 40 7.09 -3.14 -7.15
CA GLU A 40 8.13 -2.25 -6.61
C GLU A 40 7.66 -1.45 -5.39
N LEU A 41 6.34 -1.41 -5.12
CA LEU A 41 5.79 -0.53 -4.09
C LEU A 41 6.33 -0.85 -2.70
N ALA A 42 6.41 -2.14 -2.33
CA ALA A 42 6.86 -2.55 -1.01
C ALA A 42 8.28 -2.06 -0.70
N GLU A 43 9.19 -2.16 -1.68
CA GLU A 43 10.56 -1.66 -1.54
C GLU A 43 10.64 -0.14 -1.55
N ARG A 44 9.78 0.53 -2.33
CA ARG A 44 9.74 1.99 -2.41
C ARG A 44 9.17 2.64 -1.15
N VAL A 45 8.17 2.03 -0.50
CA VAL A 45 7.59 2.58 0.74
C VAL A 45 8.44 2.29 1.95
N LYS A 46 9.13 1.15 2.01
CA LYS A 46 9.96 0.74 3.16
C LYS A 46 10.86 1.83 3.75
N PRO A 47 11.62 2.62 2.97
CA PRO A 47 12.47 3.69 3.52
C PRO A 47 11.70 4.89 4.07
N LEU A 48 10.41 5.03 3.77
CA LEU A 48 9.56 6.14 4.24
C LEU A 48 8.81 5.79 5.54
N LEU A 49 8.83 4.53 5.95
CA LEU A 49 8.05 4.06 7.09
C LEU A 49 8.83 4.23 8.40
N PRO A 50 8.18 4.69 9.49
CA PRO A 50 8.82 4.74 10.79
C PRO A 50 9.14 3.32 11.29
N GLU A 51 10.42 3.03 11.54
CA GLU A 51 10.88 1.70 11.96
C GLU A 51 10.15 1.21 13.23
N ALA A 52 9.98 2.08 14.22
CA ALA A 52 9.29 1.75 15.48
C ALA A 52 7.82 1.33 15.30
N VAL A 53 7.18 1.76 14.21
CA VAL A 53 5.76 1.46 13.91
C VAL A 53 5.63 0.14 13.15
N PHE A 54 6.63 -0.23 12.35
CA PHE A 54 6.60 -1.40 11.48
C PHE A 54 7.57 -2.52 11.91
N GLU A 55 8.12 -2.46 13.12
CA GLU A 55 9.01 -3.49 13.64
C GLU A 55 8.31 -4.86 13.66
N GLY A 56 8.88 -5.83 12.94
CA GLY A 56 8.29 -7.17 12.77
C GLY A 56 7.03 -7.23 11.88
N ALA A 57 6.59 -6.12 11.31
CA ALA A 57 5.41 -6.05 10.46
C ALA A 57 5.71 -6.44 9.00
N SER A 58 4.72 -7.06 8.33
CA SER A 58 4.84 -7.44 6.92
C SER A 58 4.55 -6.24 6.00
N ILE A 59 5.60 -5.54 5.56
CA ILE A 59 5.46 -4.38 4.66
C ILE A 59 4.66 -4.71 3.39
N GLY A 60 4.89 -5.88 2.78
CA GLY A 60 4.16 -6.31 1.58
C GLY A 60 2.66 -6.53 1.82
N TRP A 61 2.29 -7.06 3.00
CA TRP A 61 0.87 -7.24 3.36
C TRP A 61 0.17 -5.91 3.59
N TYR A 62 0.81 -4.99 4.33
CA TYR A 62 0.28 -3.64 4.55
C TYR A 62 0.19 -2.86 3.23
N THR A 63 1.23 -2.92 2.39
CA THR A 63 1.25 -2.34 1.04
C THR A 63 0.04 -2.80 0.25
N THR A 64 -0.21 -4.12 0.19
CA THR A 64 -1.34 -4.68 -0.57
C THR A 64 -2.70 -4.24 -0.01
N THR A 65 -2.87 -4.34 1.31
CA THR A 65 -4.16 -4.08 1.97
C THR A 65 -4.53 -2.60 1.89
N VAL A 66 -3.60 -1.70 2.21
CA VAL A 66 -3.83 -0.25 2.14
C VAL A 66 -4.02 0.19 0.69
N LYS A 67 -3.24 -0.33 -0.25
CA LYS A 67 -3.41 -0.07 -1.69
C LYS A 67 -4.82 -0.40 -2.19
N LEU A 68 -5.39 -1.55 -1.80
CA LEU A 68 -6.75 -1.92 -2.19
C LEU A 68 -7.82 -0.97 -1.61
N ASP A 69 -7.62 -0.50 -0.39
CA ASP A 69 -8.48 0.52 0.22
C ASP A 69 -8.36 1.88 -0.51
N LEU A 70 -7.14 2.30 -0.89
CA LEU A 70 -6.94 3.52 -1.69
C LEU A 70 -7.58 3.41 -3.10
N GLU A 71 -7.54 2.24 -3.72
CA GLU A 71 -8.27 1.96 -4.97
C GLU A 71 -9.78 2.10 -4.77
N ALA A 72 -10.34 1.48 -3.72
CA ALA A 72 -11.77 1.55 -3.42
C ALA A 72 -12.24 2.98 -3.08
N ARG A 73 -11.37 3.79 -2.47
CA ARG A 73 -11.61 5.22 -2.20
C ARG A 73 -11.40 6.11 -3.42
N GLY A 74 -10.85 5.57 -4.51
CA GLY A 74 -10.57 6.32 -5.73
C GLY A 74 -9.42 7.33 -5.60
N LEU A 75 -8.51 7.15 -4.64
CA LEU A 75 -7.31 7.98 -4.48
C LEU A 75 -6.19 7.57 -5.45
N ILE A 76 -6.18 6.29 -5.81
CA ILE A 76 -5.30 5.72 -6.82
C ILE A 76 -6.11 4.84 -7.75
N GLU A 77 -5.57 4.57 -8.92
CA GLU A 77 -6.15 3.65 -9.89
C GLU A 77 -5.08 2.81 -10.57
N ARG A 78 -5.52 1.71 -11.18
CA ARG A 78 -4.66 0.86 -12.01
C ARG A 78 -4.53 1.49 -13.38
N VAL A 79 -3.31 1.53 -13.90
CA VAL A 79 -3.06 1.93 -15.28
C VAL A 79 -3.72 0.90 -16.22
N PRO A 80 -4.66 1.31 -17.08
CA PRO A 80 -5.36 0.38 -17.97
C PRO A 80 -4.40 -0.35 -18.91
N LYS A 81 -4.65 -1.66 -19.14
CA LYS A 81 -3.87 -2.52 -20.06
C LYS A 81 -2.38 -2.66 -19.72
N ALA A 82 -1.94 -2.25 -18.53
CA ALA A 82 -0.57 -2.47 -18.07
C ALA A 82 -0.37 -3.92 -17.57
N SER A 83 0.66 -4.59 -18.10
CA SER A 83 1.16 -5.87 -17.61
C SER A 83 2.69 -5.79 -17.51
N PRO A 84 3.29 -5.92 -16.31
CA PRO A 84 2.65 -6.14 -15.00
C PRO A 84 1.79 -4.96 -14.54
N GLN A 85 0.98 -5.16 -13.48
CA GLN A 85 0.11 -4.12 -12.91
C GLN A 85 0.91 -2.88 -12.50
N ARG A 86 0.42 -1.70 -12.90
CA ARG A 86 0.95 -0.40 -12.49
C ARG A 86 -0.15 0.45 -11.87
N LEU A 87 0.22 1.33 -10.94
CA LEU A 87 -0.69 2.23 -10.23
C LEU A 87 -0.32 3.68 -10.48
N ARG A 88 -1.32 4.54 -10.57
CA ARG A 88 -1.16 6.01 -10.59
C ARG A 88 -2.14 6.66 -9.64
N ARG A 89 -1.85 7.88 -9.21
CA ARG A 89 -2.79 8.71 -8.48
C ARG A 89 -3.87 9.25 -9.42
N ARG A 90 -5.06 9.43 -8.88
CA ARG A 90 -6.20 10.01 -9.58
C ARG A 90 -6.22 11.53 -9.44
#